data_AF-A0A5P1E9S4-F1
#
_entry.id   AF-A0A5P1E9S4-F1
#
_cell.length_a   1.000
_cell.length_b   1.000
_cell.length_c   1.000
_cell.angle_alpha   90.00
_cell.angle_beta   90.00
_cell.angle_gamma   90.00
#
_symmetry.space_group_name_H-M   'P 1'
#
loop_
_entity.id
_entity.type
_entity.pdbx_description
1 polymer ?
#
loop_
_entity_poly.entity_id
_entity_poly.type
_entity_poly.pdbx_seq_one_letter_code
_entity_poly.pdbx_strand_id
1 'polypeptide(L)'
;MTGSTNGLHHLTVKSDVYGLGVVMLEVLTGKRAIFKDVEGGGSPVSVVDFAVPSIVKGEIGRVLDERVGPPPAEVAEAVEVAYTAVHCVSLEGKERPTMTDIVSNLESALAMCGDSHGSISSASISLGSYD
;
A
#
# COMPACT_ATOMS: atom_id res chain seq x y z
N MET A 1 -24.99 -29.68 7.54
CA MET A 1 -24.98 -28.78 6.37
C MET A 1 -25.63 -27.46 6.74
N THR A 2 -24.85 -26.41 7.02
CA THR A 2 -25.37 -25.04 7.07
C THR A 2 -24.95 -24.34 5.78
N GLY A 3 -25.88 -24.34 4.83
CA GLY A 3 -25.82 -23.44 3.67
C GLY A 3 -26.40 -22.07 4.02
N SER A 4 -26.05 -21.09 3.19
CA SER A 4 -26.43 -19.66 3.22
C SER A 4 -25.57 -18.81 4.16
N THR A 5 -24.90 -17.74 3.70
CA THR A 5 -25.45 -16.70 2.83
C THR A 5 -24.46 -16.15 1.78
N ASN A 6 -25.07 -15.80 0.65
CA ASN A 6 -24.58 -15.07 -0.51
C ASN A 6 -23.63 -13.89 -0.18
N GLY A 7 -22.63 -13.70 -1.06
CA GLY A 7 -21.63 -12.63 -1.01
C GLY A 7 -22.22 -11.22 -0.97
N LEU A 8 -22.46 -10.72 0.22
CA LEU A 8 -22.65 -9.30 0.46
C LEU A 8 -21.27 -8.71 0.72
N HIS A 9 -20.89 -7.69 -0.07
CA HIS A 9 -19.81 -6.77 0.23
C HIS A 9 -19.99 -6.23 1.66
N HIS A 10 -19.40 -6.91 2.63
CA HIS A 10 -19.44 -6.49 4.02
C HIS A 10 -18.36 -5.43 4.18
N LEU A 11 -18.78 -4.17 4.16
CA LEU A 11 -17.91 -3.05 4.49
C LEU A 11 -17.49 -3.23 5.95
N THR A 12 -16.22 -3.55 6.15
CA THR A 12 -15.61 -3.75 7.45
C THR A 12 -14.34 -2.91 7.50
N VAL A 13 -13.87 -2.60 8.70
CA VAL A 13 -12.54 -2.00 8.87
C VAL A 13 -11.47 -2.81 8.13
N LYS A 14 -11.60 -4.14 8.07
CA LYS A 14 -10.68 -5.01 7.33
C LYS A 14 -10.79 -4.88 5.81
N SER A 15 -11.97 -4.61 5.25
CA SER A 15 -12.09 -4.31 3.81
C SER A 15 -11.49 -2.95 3.46
N ASP A 16 -11.61 -1.97 4.35
CA ASP A 16 -10.98 -0.66 4.17
C ASP A 16 -9.46 -0.77 4.22
N VAL A 17 -8.92 -1.58 5.13
CA VAL A 17 -7.48 -1.92 5.18
C VAL A 17 -7.01 -2.57 3.87
N TYR A 18 -7.79 -3.48 3.30
CA TYR A 18 -7.44 -4.07 2.00
C TYR A 18 -7.42 -3.02 0.89
N GLY A 19 -8.45 -2.16 0.83
CA GLY A 19 -8.51 -1.05 -0.13
C GLY A 19 -7.32 -0.11 0.01
N LEU A 20 -6.94 0.23 1.24
CA LEU A 20 -5.74 1.02 1.52
C LEU A 20 -4.47 0.32 1.03
N GLY A 21 -4.32 -0.99 1.28
CA GLY A 21 -3.20 -1.77 0.77
C GLY A 21 -3.09 -1.74 -0.76
N VAL A 22 -4.22 -1.82 -1.46
CA VAL A 22 -4.24 -1.66 -2.93
C VAL A 22 -3.74 -0.28 -3.33
N VAL A 23 -4.22 0.79 -2.67
CA VAL A 23 -3.76 2.16 -2.95
C VAL A 23 -2.27 2.33 -2.67
N MET A 24 -1.74 1.73 -1.60
CA MET A 24 -0.30 1.75 -1.31
C MET A 24 0.50 1.08 -2.44
N LEU A 25 0.02 -0.04 -2.98
CA LEU A 25 0.65 -0.69 -4.13
C LEU A 25 0.53 0.14 -5.41
N GLU A 26 -0.58 0.84 -5.64
CA GLU A 26 -0.71 1.79 -6.77
C GLU A 26 0.33 2.91 -6.67
N VAL A 27 0.56 3.45 -5.47
CA VAL A 27 1.56 4.50 -5.22
C VAL A 27 2.98 3.98 -5.44
N LEU A 28 3.30 2.81 -4.88
CA LEU A 28 4.63 2.21 -5.03
C LEU A 28 4.96 1.90 -6.49
N THR A 29 3.99 1.42 -7.26
CA THR A 29 4.21 0.89 -8.61
C THR A 29 3.94 1.89 -9.72
N GLY A 30 3.21 2.97 -9.43
CA GLY A 30 2.69 3.89 -10.43
C GLY A 30 1.64 3.28 -11.35
N LYS A 31 1.17 2.06 -11.08
CA LYS A 31 0.15 1.33 -11.86
C LYS A 31 -1.22 1.49 -11.22
N ARG A 32 -2.26 1.35 -12.03
CA ARG A 32 -3.66 1.32 -11.55
C ARG A 32 -3.95 -0.02 -10.88
N ALA A 33 -4.92 -0.04 -9.97
CA ALA A 33 -5.37 -1.23 -9.25
C ALA A 33 -5.65 -2.42 -10.19
N ILE A 34 -6.22 -2.12 -11.36
CA ILE A 34 -6.30 -3.03 -12.52
C ILE A 34 -5.67 -2.32 -13.71
N PHE A 35 -4.68 -2.94 -14.34
CA PHE A 35 -4.00 -2.41 -15.53
C PHE A 35 -3.87 -3.50 -16.60
N LYS A 36 -3.55 -3.10 -17.84
CA LYS A 36 -3.24 -4.07 -18.90
C LYS A 36 -1.75 -4.34 -18.90
N ASP A 37 -1.37 -5.59 -18.68
CA ASP A 37 0.02 -5.99 -18.81
C ASP A 37 0.38 -6.13 -20.29
N VAL A 38 1.29 -5.28 -20.76
CA VAL A 38 1.73 -5.26 -22.17
C VAL A 38 2.55 -6.51 -22.49
N GLU A 39 3.29 -7.05 -21.51
CA GLU A 39 4.11 -8.24 -21.68
C GLU A 39 3.23 -9.51 -21.69
N GLY A 40 2.22 -9.57 -20.83
CA GLY A 40 1.21 -10.62 -20.75
C GLY A 40 0.07 -10.56 -21.79
N GLY A 41 0.32 -9.95 -22.96
CA GLY A 41 -0.63 -9.95 -24.08
C GLY A 41 -1.85 -9.03 -23.91
N GLY A 42 -1.78 -8.03 -23.02
CA GLY A 42 -2.81 -7.01 -22.84
C GLY A 42 -3.99 -7.42 -21.97
N SER A 43 -3.90 -8.57 -21.30
CA SER A 43 -4.91 -9.02 -20.34
C SER A 43 -4.94 -8.12 -19.09
N PRO A 44 -6.11 -7.90 -18.47
CA PRO A 44 -6.20 -7.16 -17.21
C PRO A 44 -5.52 -7.92 -16.08
N VAL A 45 -4.63 -7.25 -15.36
CA VAL A 45 -3.89 -7.77 -14.20
C VAL A 45 -4.11 -6.86 -13.01
N SER A 46 -4.29 -7.45 -11.82
CA SER A 46 -4.35 -6.72 -10.56
C SER A 46 -2.98 -6.27 -10.12
N VAL A 47 -2.88 -5.05 -9.57
CA VAL A 47 -1.64 -4.56 -8.95
C VAL A 47 -1.16 -5.47 -7.81
N VAL A 48 -2.08 -6.15 -7.12
CA VAL A 48 -1.77 -7.13 -6.07
C VAL A 48 -1.04 -8.34 -6.67
N ASP A 49 -1.61 -8.94 -7.71
CA ASP A 49 -1.05 -10.12 -8.38
C ASP A 49 0.31 -9.82 -9.03
N PHE A 50 0.48 -8.60 -9.51
CA PHE A 50 1.74 -8.11 -10.06
C PHE A 50 2.81 -7.88 -8.98
N ALA A 51 2.49 -7.13 -7.92
CA ALA A 51 3.51 -6.61 -7.02
C ALA A 51 3.87 -7.57 -5.87
N VAL A 52 2.87 -8.22 -5.26
CA VAL A 52 3.07 -9.03 -4.04
C VAL A 52 4.13 -10.14 -4.23
N PRO A 53 4.14 -10.92 -5.34
CA PRO A 53 5.14 -11.97 -5.53
C PRO A 53 6.58 -11.46 -5.55
N SER A 54 6.83 -10.28 -6.12
CA SER A 54 8.16 -9.67 -6.17
C SER A 54 8.56 -9.08 -4.81
N ILE A 55 7.63 -8.43 -4.10
CA ILE A 55 7.90 -7.87 -2.76
C ILE A 55 8.26 -8.98 -1.78
N VAL A 56 7.51 -10.09 -1.75
CA VAL A 56 7.78 -11.24 -0.86
C VAL A 56 9.13 -11.90 -1.16
N LYS A 57 9.60 -11.85 -2.41
CA LYS A 57 10.93 -12.33 -2.82
C LYS A 57 12.07 -11.36 -2.50
N GLY A 58 11.76 -10.18 -1.96
CA GLY A 58 12.75 -9.12 -1.72
C GLY A 58 13.17 -8.37 -2.99
N GLU A 59 12.44 -8.53 -4.10
CA GLU A 59 12.73 -7.92 -5.39
C GLU A 59 11.97 -6.59 -5.58
N ILE A 60 11.91 -5.76 -4.53
CA ILE A 60 11.09 -4.54 -4.50
C ILE A 60 11.47 -3.57 -5.63
N GLY A 61 12.75 -3.49 -5.98
CA GLY A 61 13.21 -2.63 -7.09
C GLY A 61 12.56 -2.95 -8.44
N ARG A 62 11.99 -4.15 -8.64
CA ARG A 62 11.25 -4.52 -9.87
C ARG A 62 9.84 -3.96 -9.94
N VAL A 63 9.28 -3.57 -8.80
CA VAL A 63 7.89 -3.11 -8.72
C VAL A 63 7.79 -1.61 -8.50
N LEU A 64 8.86 -0.94 -8.09
CA LEU A 64 8.87 0.50 -7.87
C LEU A 64 8.62 1.28 -9.17
N ASP A 65 7.89 2.38 -9.07
CA ASP A 65 7.62 3.28 -10.17
C ASP A 65 8.91 3.89 -10.72
N GLU A 66 9.28 3.49 -11.93
CA GLU A 66 10.49 3.93 -12.63
C GLU A 66 10.57 5.46 -12.80
N ARG A 67 9.42 6.17 -12.74
CA ARG A 67 9.36 7.63 -12.85
C ARG A 67 9.90 8.36 -11.62
N VAL A 68 10.00 7.68 -10.47
CA VAL A 68 10.48 8.25 -9.21
C VAL A 68 12.02 8.30 -9.17
N GLY A 69 12.69 7.75 -10.18
CA GLY A 69 14.15 7.65 -10.24
C GLY A 69 14.66 6.45 -9.44
N PRO A 70 15.95 6.09 -9.59
CA PRO A 70 16.53 5.02 -8.80
C PRO A 70 16.47 5.42 -7.32
N PRO A 71 16.02 4.53 -6.42
CA PRO A 71 16.08 4.83 -5.00
C PRO A 71 17.52 5.17 -4.61
N PRO A 72 17.74 6.13 -3.70
CA PRO A 72 19.00 6.23 -2.98
C PRO A 72 19.40 4.84 -2.44
N ALA A 73 20.67 4.62 -2.11
CA ALA A 73 21.14 3.32 -1.61
C ALA A 73 20.31 2.77 -0.41
N GLU A 74 19.52 3.61 0.25
CA GLU A 74 18.56 3.31 1.29
C GLU A 74 17.18 2.90 0.71
N VAL A 75 17.07 1.61 0.35
CA VAL A 75 15.80 0.98 -0.06
C VAL A 75 14.94 0.61 1.17
N ALA A 76 15.44 0.82 2.39
CA ALA A 76 14.87 0.29 3.62
C ALA A 76 13.49 0.88 3.96
N GLU A 77 13.26 2.15 3.66
CA GLU A 77 11.95 2.81 3.85
C GLU A 77 10.90 2.23 2.89
N ALA A 78 11.25 2.13 1.61
CA ALA A 78 10.40 1.57 0.58
C ALA A 78 10.06 0.09 0.87
N VAL A 79 11.01 -0.63 1.49
CA VAL A 79 10.80 -2.00 1.97
C VAL A 79 9.74 -2.05 3.05
N GLU A 80 9.82 -1.18 4.06
CA GLU A 80 8.84 -1.13 5.15
C GLU A 80 7.43 -0.80 4.65
N VAL A 81 7.31 0.17 3.73
CA VAL A 81 6.03 0.51 3.08
C VAL A 81 5.50 -0.65 2.25
N ALA A 82 6.37 -1.32 1.48
CA ALA A 82 5.97 -2.45 0.62
C ALA A 82 5.49 -3.65 1.44
N TYR A 83 6.17 -4.01 2.54
CA TYR A 83 5.71 -5.08 3.42
C TYR A 83 4.41 -4.74 4.13
N THR A 84 4.25 -3.49 4.57
CA THR A 84 2.97 -3.02 5.14
C THR A 84 1.84 -3.18 4.13
N ALA A 85 2.06 -2.79 2.86
CA ALA A 85 1.08 -2.97 1.79
C ALA A 85 0.73 -4.45 1.56
N VAL A 86 1.73 -5.35 1.54
CA VAL A 86 1.52 -6.81 1.40
C VAL A 86 0.64 -7.37 2.50
N HIS A 87 0.85 -6.97 3.76
CA HIS A 87 0.02 -7.42 4.87
C HIS A 87 -1.41 -6.88 4.78
N CYS A 88 -1.59 -5.62 4.36
CA CYS A 88 -2.91 -5.02 4.14
C CYS A 88 -3.75 -5.79 3.10
N VAL A 89 -3.13 -6.29 2.03
CA VAL A 89 -3.82 -7.02 0.95
C VAL A 89 -3.91 -8.53 1.19
N SER A 90 -3.69 -9.01 2.41
CA SER A 90 -3.89 -10.43 2.74
C SER A 90 -5.33 -10.87 2.46
N LEU A 91 -5.50 -12.07 1.89
CA LEU A 91 -6.81 -12.66 1.64
C LEU A 91 -7.56 -12.93 2.95
N GLU A 92 -6.82 -13.34 3.98
CA GLU A 92 -7.35 -13.59 5.32
C GLU A 92 -7.46 -12.26 6.08
N GLY A 93 -8.68 -11.75 6.26
CA GLY A 93 -8.91 -10.45 6.90
C GLY A 93 -8.35 -10.31 8.32
N LYS A 94 -8.19 -11.43 9.04
CA LYS A 94 -7.57 -11.47 10.37
C LYS A 94 -6.05 -11.22 10.36
N GLU A 95 -5.38 -11.54 9.26
CA GLU A 95 -3.93 -11.35 9.09
C GLU A 95 -3.59 -9.93 8.66
N ARG A 96 -4.59 -9.15 8.23
CA ARG A 96 -4.40 -7.73 7.93
C ARG A 96 -4.10 -6.98 9.23
N PRO A 97 -3.21 -5.98 9.22
CA PRO A 97 -2.91 -5.16 10.39
C PRO A 97 -4.13 -4.34 10.86
N THR A 98 -4.02 -3.70 12.02
CA THR A 98 -4.95 -2.64 12.41
C THR A 98 -4.54 -1.32 11.77
N MET A 99 -5.45 -0.33 11.70
CA MET A 99 -5.10 1.00 11.21
C MET A 99 -3.99 1.66 12.05
N THR A 100 -3.95 1.38 13.36
CA THR A 100 -2.90 1.86 14.25
C THR A 100 -1.54 1.29 13.88
N ASP A 101 -1.47 -0.03 13.60
CA ASP A 101 -0.22 -0.68 13.18
C ASP A 101 0.25 -0.10 11.84
N ILE A 102 -0.67 0.13 10.90
CA ILE A 102 -0.35 0.72 9.59
C ILE A 102 0.28 2.10 9.77
N VAL A 103 -0.31 2.97 10.58
CA VAL A 103 0.23 4.31 10.86
C VAL A 103 1.62 4.20 11.49
N SER A 104 1.78 3.34 12.50
CA SER A 104 3.07 3.14 13.18
C SER A 104 4.17 2.68 12.22
N ASN A 105 3.86 1.74 11.31
CA ASN A 105 4.83 1.25 10.32
C ASN A 105 5.20 2.35 9.32
N LEU A 106 4.23 3.15 8.87
CA LEU A 106 4.47 4.24 7.93
C LEU A 106 5.26 5.39 8.57
N GLU A 107 5.02 5.70 9.84
CA GLU A 107 5.83 6.67 10.61
C GLU A 107 7.26 6.16 10.81
N SER A 108 7.43 4.87 11.11
CA SER A 108 8.76 4.25 11.20
C SER A 108 9.49 4.30 9.87
N ALA A 109 8.81 3.98 8.76
CA ALA A 109 9.37 4.10 7.41
C ALA A 109 9.78 5.55 7.13
N LEU A 110 8.93 6.53 7.46
CA LEU A 110 9.26 7.94 7.25
C LEU A 110 10.46 8.41 8.10
N ALA A 111 10.61 7.91 9.33
CA ALA A 111 11.74 8.25 10.19
C ALA A 111 13.07 7.68 9.69
N MET A 112 13.03 6.66 8.82
CA MET A 112 14.23 6.12 8.17
C MET A 112 14.69 7.04 7.02
N CYS A 113 13.78 7.84 6.42
CA CYS A 113 14.10 8.92 5.48
C CYS A 113 14.96 9.96 6.21
N GLY A 114 16.28 9.93 6.01
CA GLY A 114 17.16 10.93 6.60
C GLY A 114 16.68 12.36 6.31
N ASP A 115 16.58 13.19 7.35
CA ASP A 115 16.01 14.56 7.38
C ASP A 115 16.46 15.46 6.22
N SER A 116 15.83 15.32 5.05
CA SER A 116 15.99 16.22 3.92
C SER A 116 14.63 16.78 3.53
N HIS A 117 14.13 17.65 4.43
CA HIS A 117 13.07 18.65 4.26
C HIS A 117 11.68 18.19 3.81
N GLY A 118 10.78 18.12 4.80
CA GLY A 118 9.34 18.16 4.57
C GLY A 118 8.50 17.83 5.79
N SER A 119 8.83 18.36 6.97
CA SER A 119 7.97 18.18 8.15
C SER A 119 6.57 18.74 7.86
N ILE A 120 5.61 17.88 7.58
CA ILE A 120 4.19 18.20 7.70
C ILE A 120 3.92 18.31 9.20
N SER A 121 4.10 19.51 9.73
CA SER A 121 3.72 19.84 11.10
C SER A 121 2.21 19.63 11.24
N SER A 122 1.82 18.69 12.10
CA SER A 122 0.45 18.34 12.48
C SER A 122 -0.33 19.49 13.15
N ALA A 123 0.21 20.71 13.18
CA ALA A 123 -0.34 21.87 13.88
C ALA A 123 -1.20 22.83 13.01
N SER A 124 -1.51 22.53 11.74
CA SER A 124 -2.18 23.50 10.85
C SER A 124 -3.57 23.10 10.34
N ILE A 125 -4.34 22.31 11.09
CA ILE A 125 -5.81 22.26 10.97
C ILE A 125 -6.47 23.06 12.09
N SER A 126 -6.21 24.38 12.12
CA SER A 126 -7.12 25.29 12.81
C SER A 126 -8.21 25.70 11.83
N LEU A 127 -9.39 25.10 12.01
CA LEU A 127 -10.64 25.50 11.37
C LEU A 127 -10.95 26.93 11.81
N GLY A 128 -10.70 27.90 10.93
CA GLY A 128 -11.13 29.28 11.11
C GLY A 128 -12.66 29.34 10.99
N SER A 129 -13.31 29.74 12.08
CA SER A 129 -14.71 30.15 12.10
C SER A 129 -14.92 31.28 11.09
N TYR A 130 -15.86 31.12 10.15
CA TYR A 130 -16.43 32.23 9.41
C TYR A 130 -17.58 32.81 10.24
N ASP A 131 -17.54 34.13 10.46
CA ASP A 131 -18.64 34.94 11.01
C ASP A 131 -19.79 35.02 10.00
#